data_AF-A0A1X7VWY0-F1
#
_entry.id   AF-A0A1X7VWY0-F1
#
_cell.length_a   1.000
_cell.length_b   1.000
_cell.length_c   1.000
_cell.angle_alpha   90.00
_cell.angle_beta   90.00
_cell.angle_gamma   90.00
#
_symmetry.space_group_name_H-M   'P 1'
#
loop_
_entity.id
_entity.type
_entity.pdbx_description
1 polymer ?
#
loop_
_entity_poly.entity_id
_entity_poly.type
_entity_poly.pdbx_seq_one_letter_code
_entity_poly.pdbx_strand_id
1 'polypeptide(L)'
;MVLRMSSMLHCEGHQDLVVNPSGVIVNPDYYCLGASPDRAVYDLSNEQEPFGFLEVKCPYSARNLAPTEACGLNGFCCHLNGNTLELNKSQCFYAQIQVQMAIGERPWCDFVIYPLKGIRIQRIPFDKT
;
A
#
# COMPACT_ATOMS: atom_id res chain seq x y z
N MET A 1 12.32 -3.48 -9.13
CA MET A 1 11.41 -3.30 -7.98
C MET A 1 10.04 -3.93 -8.26
N VAL A 2 9.31 -3.47 -9.28
CA VAL A 2 7.95 -3.96 -9.62
C VAL A 2 7.86 -5.48 -9.80
N LEU A 3 8.73 -6.09 -10.63
CA LEU A 3 8.72 -7.55 -10.85
C LEU A 3 8.92 -8.38 -9.57
N ARG A 4 9.77 -7.88 -8.65
CA ARG A 4 10.04 -8.53 -7.36
C ARG A 4 8.87 -8.38 -6.38
N MET A 5 8.10 -7.30 -6.50
CA MET A 5 6.90 -7.06 -5.69
C MET A 5 5.74 -7.93 -6.17
N SER A 6 5.55 -8.09 -7.49
CA SER A 6 4.55 -8.99 -8.05
C SER A 6 4.72 -10.43 -7.55
N SER A 7 5.95 -10.94 -7.51
CA SER A 7 6.24 -12.28 -6.99
C SER A 7 6.03 -12.40 -5.47
N MET A 8 6.22 -11.33 -4.71
CA MET A 8 6.03 -11.33 -3.25
C MET A 8 4.54 -11.21 -2.87
N LEU A 9 3.76 -10.46 -3.63
CA LEU A 9 2.31 -10.40 -3.46
C LEU A 9 1.65 -11.76 -3.73
N HIS A 10 2.18 -12.55 -4.68
CA HIS A 10 1.77 -13.94 -4.88
C HIS A 10 1.97 -14.81 -3.63
N CYS A 11 3.06 -14.59 -2.88
CA CYS A 11 3.31 -15.34 -1.64
C CYS A 11 2.34 -14.98 -0.50
N GLU A 12 1.72 -13.81 -0.54
CA GLU A 12 0.70 -13.37 0.43
C GLU A 12 -0.72 -13.74 -0.02
N GLY A 13 -0.88 -14.55 -1.07
CA GLY A 13 -2.17 -15.10 -1.53
C GLY A 13 -2.79 -14.41 -2.74
N HIS A 14 -2.16 -13.38 -3.30
CA HIS A 14 -2.66 -12.67 -4.48
C HIS A 14 -2.13 -13.31 -5.76
N GLN A 15 -2.84 -14.32 -6.26
CA GLN A 15 -2.48 -15.00 -7.50
C GLN A 15 -2.90 -14.13 -8.71
N ASP A 16 -2.04 -14.05 -9.72
CA ASP A 16 -2.33 -13.40 -11.01
C ASP A 16 -2.52 -11.87 -10.96
N LEU A 17 -1.70 -11.18 -10.18
CA LEU A 17 -1.67 -9.72 -10.15
C LEU A 17 -1.08 -9.09 -11.42
N VAL A 18 -1.86 -8.24 -12.07
CA VAL A 18 -1.39 -7.33 -13.11
C VAL A 18 -1.12 -5.95 -12.49
N VAL A 19 0.15 -5.54 -12.49
CA VAL A 19 0.60 -4.27 -11.91
C VAL A 19 0.93 -3.29 -13.03
N ASN A 20 0.17 -2.20 -13.11
CA ASN A 20 0.29 -1.18 -14.15
C ASN A 20 0.88 0.12 -13.61
N PRO A 21 1.62 0.89 -14.43
CA PRO A 21 1.98 2.26 -14.09
C PRO A 21 0.72 3.08 -13.78
N SER A 22 0.85 3.99 -12.81
CA SER A 22 -0.17 5.00 -12.52
C SER A 22 0.43 6.39 -12.73
N GLY A 23 -0.43 7.32 -13.11
CA GLY A 23 -0.15 8.76 -13.11
C GLY A 23 -0.94 9.47 -12.03
N VAL A 24 -1.13 10.78 -12.21
CA VAL A 24 -2.05 11.56 -11.37
C VAL A 24 -3.48 11.25 -11.78
N ILE A 25 -4.29 10.84 -10.81
CA ILE A 25 -5.74 10.69 -10.92
C ILE A 25 -6.35 11.95 -10.33
N VAL A 26 -7.15 12.66 -11.12
CA VAL A 26 -7.88 13.86 -10.68
C VAL A 26 -9.32 13.46 -10.42
N ASN A 27 -9.89 13.90 -9.30
CA ASN A 27 -11.29 13.64 -9.00
C ASN A 27 -12.19 14.36 -10.02
N PRO A 28 -13.17 13.67 -10.64
CA PRO A 28 -13.98 14.23 -11.71
C PRO A 28 -14.95 15.33 -11.26
N ASP A 29 -15.36 15.32 -9.98
CA ASP A 29 -16.29 16.29 -9.40
C ASP A 29 -15.55 17.45 -8.71
N TYR A 30 -14.32 17.20 -8.24
CA TYR A 30 -13.49 18.15 -7.50
C TYR A 30 -12.09 18.25 -8.13
N TYR A 31 -11.94 19.03 -9.19
CA TYR A 31 -10.69 19.13 -9.97
C TYR A 31 -9.46 19.62 -9.19
N CYS A 32 -9.64 20.19 -7.99
CA CYS A 32 -8.55 20.56 -7.10
C CYS A 32 -7.99 19.37 -6.29
N LEU A 33 -8.66 18.22 -6.32
CA LEU A 33 -8.25 16.99 -5.63
C LEU A 33 -7.62 16.02 -6.63
N GLY A 34 -6.44 15.53 -6.28
CA GLY A 34 -5.78 14.49 -7.05
C GLY A 34 -4.93 13.58 -6.16
N ALA A 35 -4.68 12.37 -6.65
CA ALA A 35 -3.80 11.40 -6.02
C ALA A 35 -2.92 10.73 -7.07
N SER A 36 -1.73 10.31 -6.67
CA SER A 36 -0.79 9.59 -7.52
C SER A 36 -0.35 8.32 -6.79
N PRO A 37 -1.18 7.26 -6.80
CA PRO A 37 -0.75 5.98 -6.26
C PRO A 37 0.48 5.49 -7.04
N ASP A 38 1.38 4.75 -6.40
CA ASP A 38 2.57 4.24 -7.10
C ASP A 38 2.21 3.33 -8.28
N ARG A 39 1.19 2.49 -8.12
CA ARG A 39 0.69 1.58 -9.17
C ARG A 39 -0.82 1.37 -9.09
N ALA A 40 -1.42 1.13 -10.25
CA ALA A 40 -2.73 0.51 -10.36
C ALA A 40 -2.57 -1.01 -10.41
N VAL A 41 -3.48 -1.73 -9.74
CA VAL A 41 -3.40 -3.18 -9.59
C VAL A 41 -4.71 -3.81 -10.03
N TYR A 42 -4.59 -4.91 -10.75
CA TYR A 42 -5.70 -5.80 -11.08
C TYR A 42 -5.38 -7.20 -10.54
N ASP A 43 -6.09 -7.59 -9.48
CA ASP A 43 -5.99 -8.86 -8.77
C ASP A 43 -7.07 -9.81 -9.30
N LEU A 44 -6.68 -10.66 -10.26
CA LEU A 44 -7.59 -11.62 -10.89
C LEU A 44 -8.14 -12.67 -9.91
N SER A 45 -7.46 -12.91 -8.79
CA SER A 45 -7.93 -13.83 -7.75
C SER A 45 -9.08 -13.27 -6.91
N ASN A 46 -9.31 -11.95 -6.93
CA ASN A 46 -10.39 -11.29 -6.23
C ASN A 46 -11.55 -10.96 -7.19
N GLU A 47 -12.43 -11.94 -7.43
CA GLU A 47 -13.53 -11.81 -8.39
C GLU A 47 -14.52 -10.67 -8.08
N GLN A 48 -14.72 -10.33 -6.80
CA GLN A 48 -15.68 -9.29 -6.42
C GLN A 48 -15.10 -7.88 -6.56
N GLU A 49 -13.84 -7.70 -6.17
CA GLU A 49 -13.17 -6.40 -6.14
C GLU A 49 -11.77 -6.50 -6.77
N PRO A 50 -11.66 -6.71 -8.08
CA PRO A 50 -10.38 -7.05 -8.68
C PRO A 50 -9.46 -5.83 -8.87
N PHE A 51 -9.99 -4.60 -8.85
CA PHE A 51 -9.19 -3.39 -9.06
C PHE A 51 -8.79 -2.74 -7.75
N GLY A 52 -7.52 -2.40 -7.60
CA GLY A 52 -7.00 -1.69 -6.44
C GLY A 52 -5.77 -0.87 -6.74
N PHE A 53 -5.12 -0.40 -5.69
CA PHE A 53 -3.85 0.32 -5.77
C PHE A 53 -2.73 -0.42 -5.06
N LEU A 54 -1.50 0.01 -5.35
CA LEU A 54 -0.33 -0.35 -4.58
C LEU A 54 0.45 0.92 -4.26
N GLU A 55 0.85 1.04 -3.01
CA GLU A 55 1.60 2.18 -2.46
C GLU A 55 2.84 1.67 -1.73
N VAL A 56 4.01 2.14 -2.12
CA VAL A 56 5.32 1.68 -1.65
C VAL A 56 5.99 2.75 -0.82
N LYS A 57 6.38 2.39 0.40
CA LYS A 57 7.24 3.22 1.25
C LYS A 57 8.58 2.55 1.48
N CYS A 58 9.64 3.31 1.22
CA CYS A 58 11.03 2.91 1.47
C CYS A 58 11.68 3.88 2.48
N PRO A 59 11.29 3.82 3.77
CA PRO A 59 11.77 4.77 4.78
C PRO A 59 13.30 4.68 4.96
N TYR A 60 13.99 5.76 4.59
CA TYR A 60 15.46 5.82 4.60
C TYR A 60 16.06 5.60 6.00
N SER A 61 15.40 6.13 7.04
CA SER A 61 15.79 5.95 8.44
C SER A 61 15.78 4.48 8.89
N ALA A 62 14.97 3.63 8.24
CA ALA A 62 14.83 2.21 8.52
C ALA A 62 15.54 1.32 7.49
N ARG A 63 16.30 1.89 6.53
CA ARG A 63 16.83 1.14 5.38
C ARG A 63 17.63 -0.12 5.75
N ASN A 64 18.31 -0.12 6.90
CA ASN A 64 19.16 -1.22 7.36
C ASN A 64 18.51 -2.09 8.44
N LEU A 65 17.20 -1.93 8.65
CA LEU A 65 16.39 -2.67 9.62
C LEU A 65 15.41 -3.58 8.88
N ALA A 66 15.08 -4.72 9.47
CA ALA A 66 13.90 -5.47 9.07
C ALA A 66 12.64 -4.64 9.39
N PRO A 67 11.52 -4.83 8.66
CA PRO A 67 10.28 -4.09 8.94
C PRO A 67 9.81 -4.16 10.40
N THR A 68 9.99 -5.31 11.07
CA THR A 68 9.64 -5.51 12.48
C THR A 68 10.55 -4.75 13.44
N GLU A 69 11.85 -4.67 13.14
CA GLU A 69 12.81 -3.87 13.91
C GLU A 69 12.53 -2.37 13.75
N ALA A 70 12.13 -1.96 12.55
CA ALA A 70 11.85 -0.57 12.21
C ALA A 70 10.64 0.02 12.97
N CYS A 71 9.73 -0.82 13.46
CA CYS A 71 8.61 -0.37 14.31
C CYS A 71 9.04 0.27 15.64
N GLY A 72 10.26 0.01 16.12
CA GLY A 72 10.81 0.71 17.28
C GLY A 72 11.19 2.17 17.00
N LEU A 73 11.23 2.59 15.73
CA LEU A 73 11.57 3.97 15.38
C LEU A 73 10.37 4.89 15.60
N ASN A 74 10.62 6.04 16.22
CA ASN A 74 9.60 7.07 16.39
C ASN A 74 9.09 7.56 15.02
N GLY A 75 7.76 7.63 14.87
CA GLY A 75 7.12 8.05 13.63
C GLY A 75 7.20 7.05 12.48
N PHE A 76 7.53 5.78 12.75
CA PHE A 76 7.45 4.74 11.72
C PHE A 76 6.01 4.53 11.25
N CYS A 77 5.83 4.16 9.99
CA CYS A 77 4.53 4.00 9.37
C CYS A 77 3.71 2.81 9.92
N CYS A 78 4.36 1.87 10.59
CA CYS A 78 3.72 0.70 11.18
C CYS A 78 3.95 0.57 12.68
N HIS A 79 3.14 -0.28 13.30
CA HIS A 79 3.32 -0.76 14.66
C HIS A 79 3.18 -2.28 14.69
N LEU A 80 3.69 -2.91 15.75
CA LEU A 80 3.48 -4.34 16.00
C LEU A 80 2.19 -4.53 16.79
N ASN A 81 1.30 -5.35 16.25
CA ASN A 81 0.12 -5.88 16.93
C ASN A 81 0.32 -7.39 17.14
N GLY A 82 0.83 -7.76 18.32
CA GLY A 82 1.35 -9.10 18.56
C GLY A 82 2.53 -9.39 17.64
N ASN A 83 2.36 -10.39 16.74
CA ASN A 83 3.39 -10.77 15.77
C ASN A 83 3.13 -10.18 14.36
N THR A 84 2.08 -9.37 14.21
CA THR A 84 1.69 -8.81 12.91
C THR A 84 2.12 -7.35 12.81
N LEU A 85 2.78 -7.01 11.71
CA LEU A 85 3.10 -5.63 11.38
C LEU A 85 1.89 -4.97 10.71
N GLU A 86 1.36 -3.92 11.32
CA GLU A 86 0.17 -3.22 10.84
C GLU A 86 0.44 -1.73 10.62
N LEU A 87 -0.09 -1.18 9.53
CA LEU A 87 -0.09 0.25 9.26
C LEU A 87 -0.71 1.01 10.42
N ASN A 88 0.00 2.02 10.90
CA ASN A 88 -0.50 2.90 11.94
C ASN A 88 -1.54 3.86 11.34
N LYS A 89 -2.81 3.67 11.71
CA LYS A 89 -3.92 4.50 11.23
C LYS A 89 -3.84 5.96 11.66
N SER A 90 -3.10 6.27 12.72
CA SER A 90 -2.91 7.63 13.22
C SER A 90 -1.81 8.41 12.48
N GLN A 91 -1.09 7.78 11.56
CA GLN A 91 -0.04 8.40 10.77
C GLN A 91 -0.56 8.90 9.41
N CYS A 92 0.12 9.89 8.82
CA CYS A 92 -0.27 10.52 7.57
C CYS A 92 -0.41 9.55 6.38
N PHE A 93 0.26 8.39 6.43
CA PHE A 93 0.20 7.38 5.38
C PHE A 93 -1.18 6.72 5.25
N TYR A 94 -1.87 6.47 6.37
CA TYR A 94 -3.23 5.92 6.30
C TYR A 94 -4.17 6.90 5.63
N ALA A 95 -4.11 8.18 6.01
CA ALA A 95 -4.88 9.23 5.33
C ALA A 95 -4.53 9.33 3.83
N GLN A 96 -3.25 9.27 3.46
CA GLN A 96 -2.84 9.27 2.05
C GLN A 96 -3.47 8.11 1.27
N ILE A 97 -3.44 6.89 1.83
CA ILE A 97 -3.98 5.67 1.21
C ILE A 97 -5.51 5.74 1.10
N GLN A 98 -6.21 6.24 2.13
CA GLN A 98 -7.66 6.42 2.07
C GLN A 98 -8.06 7.49 1.05
N VAL A 99 -7.35 8.62 0.99
CA VAL A 99 -7.62 9.70 0.02
C VAL A 99 -7.40 9.23 -1.41
N GLN A 100 -6.32 8.50 -1.71
CA GLN A 100 -6.12 8.00 -3.08
C GLN A 100 -7.20 6.97 -3.48
N MET A 101 -7.65 6.12 -2.55
CA MET A 101 -8.75 5.18 -2.79
C MET A 101 -10.08 5.91 -3.03
N ALA A 102 -10.34 6.98 -2.28
CA ALA A 102 -11.53 7.82 -2.48
C ALA A 102 -11.51 8.53 -3.85
N ILE A 103 -10.37 9.15 -4.22
CA ILE A 103 -10.22 9.88 -5.49
C ILE A 103 -10.28 8.93 -6.69
N GLY A 104 -9.63 7.78 -6.57
CA GLY A 104 -9.55 6.78 -7.63
C GLY A 104 -10.68 5.77 -7.63
N GLU A 105 -11.65 5.87 -6.73
CA GLU A 105 -12.74 4.91 -6.52
C GLU A 105 -12.24 3.46 -6.49
N ARG A 106 -11.34 3.16 -5.56
CA ARG A 106 -10.81 1.81 -5.36
C ARG A 106 -11.16 1.25 -3.98
N PRO A 107 -11.59 -0.02 -3.89
CA PRO A 107 -12.00 -0.64 -2.64
C PRO A 107 -10.83 -1.04 -1.72
N TRP A 108 -9.61 -1.14 -2.25
CA TRP A 108 -8.44 -1.52 -1.46
C TRP A 108 -7.12 -1.00 -2.06
N CYS A 109 -6.09 -0.99 -1.22
CA CYS A 109 -4.72 -0.67 -1.58
C CYS A 109 -3.76 -1.64 -0.88
N ASP A 110 -2.85 -2.25 -1.64
CA ASP A 110 -1.73 -3.00 -1.08
C ASP A 110 -0.64 -2.01 -0.63
N PHE A 111 -0.47 -1.89 0.68
CA PHE A 111 0.55 -1.05 1.28
C PHE A 111 1.84 -1.86 1.48
N VAL A 112 2.94 -1.37 0.90
CA VAL A 112 4.23 -2.06 0.92
C VAL A 112 5.26 -1.25 1.67
N ILE A 113 5.93 -1.88 2.63
CA ILE A 113 7.12 -1.34 3.27
C ILE A 113 8.34 -2.14 2.82
N TYR A 114 9.32 -1.46 2.24
CA TYR A 114 10.48 -2.09 1.61
C TYR A 114 11.82 -1.49 2.06
N PRO A 115 12.27 -1.74 3.31
CA PRO A 115 13.66 -1.53 3.70
C PRO A 115 14.59 -2.57 3.05
N LEU A 116 15.92 -2.37 3.10
CA LEU A 116 16.88 -3.26 2.45
C LEU A 116 16.89 -4.68 3.05
N LYS A 117 16.43 -4.84 4.31
CA LYS A 117 16.43 -6.11 5.04
C LYS A 117 15.06 -6.82 5.08
N GLY A 118 14.14 -6.48 4.21
CA GLY A 118 12.88 -7.23 4.10
C GLY A 118 11.78 -6.46 3.41
N ILE A 119 10.68 -7.14 3.14
CA ILE A 119 9.45 -6.54 2.65
C ILE A 119 8.33 -6.87 3.62
N ARG A 120 7.40 -5.95 3.80
CA ARG A 120 6.08 -6.25 4.36
C ARG A 120 5.02 -5.71 3.42
N ILE A 121 3.97 -6.49 3.23
CA ILE A 121 2.80 -6.08 2.47
C ILE A 121 1.56 -6.25 3.34
N GLN A 122 0.65 -5.29 3.27
CA GLN A 122 -0.63 -5.34 3.95
C GLN A 122 -1.71 -4.78 3.02
N ARG A 123 -2.75 -5.56 2.74
CA ARG A 123 -3.93 -5.04 2.05
C ARG A 123 -4.74 -4.17 3.00
N ILE A 124 -4.95 -2.92 2.63
CA ILE A 124 -5.73 -1.93 3.36
C ILE A 124 -7.07 -1.75 2.65
N PRO A 125 -8.21 -2.06 3.29
CA PRO A 125 -9.52 -1.77 2.72
C PRO A 125 -9.82 -0.27 2.77
N PHE A 126 -10.64 0.18 1.84
CA PHE A 126 -11.24 1.50 1.87
C PHE A 126 -12.19 1.61 3.07
N ASP A 127 -11.97 2.62 3.89
CA ASP A 127 -12.82 2.94 5.04
C ASP A 127 -13.87 3.97 4.60
N LYS A 128 -15.14 3.58 4.69
CA LYS A 128 -16.28 4.41 4.28
C LYS A 128 -16.85 5.25 5.42
N THR A 129 -16.29 5.15 6.63
CA THR A 129 -16.85 5.70 7.87
C THR A 129 -16.05 6.85 8.45
#